data_AF-A0A957NAN0-F1
#
_entry.id   AF-A0A957NAN0-F1
#
_cell.length_a   1.000
_cell.length_b   1.000
_cell.length_c   1.000
_cell.angle_alpha   90.00
_cell.angle_beta   90.00
_cell.angle_gamma   90.00
#
_symmetry.space_group_name_H-M   'P 1'
#
loop_
_entity.id
_entity.type
_entity.pdbx_description
1 polymer ?
#
loop_
_entity_poly.entity_id
_entity_poly.type
_entity_poly.pdbx_seq_one_letter_code
_entity_poly.pdbx_strand_id
1 'polypeptide(L)'
;MTEPKAPNSSLLTTLLKGSGQVIFCDHPITGLLFLIGIAWGSRFAGNIWVFLGACVGLLVSTLTAYWLELDEDARNAGLYGYNGILVGAALPTFLHPEWRLWLLLVVASAVSTVLLAA
;
A
#
# COMPACT_ATOMS: atom_id res chain seq x y z
N MET A 1 -32.72 1.36 7.66
CA MET A 1 -32.08 2.69 7.71
C MET A 1 -30.68 2.50 7.17
N THR A 2 -30.44 2.77 5.89
CA THR A 2 -29.09 2.69 5.31
C THR A 2 -28.31 3.90 5.82
N GLU A 3 -27.18 3.66 6.47
CA GLU A 3 -26.29 4.76 6.88
C GLU A 3 -25.94 5.64 5.67
N PRO A 4 -25.79 6.96 5.86
CA PRO A 4 -25.38 7.84 4.79
C PRO A 4 -23.99 7.41 4.30
N LYS A 5 -23.90 7.04 3.02
CA LYS A 5 -22.66 6.67 2.34
C LYS A 5 -21.62 7.76 2.60
N ALA A 6 -20.54 7.42 3.29
CA ALA A 6 -19.47 8.37 3.58
C ALA A 6 -18.96 8.99 2.26
N PRO A 7 -18.63 10.30 2.23
CA PRO A 7 -18.10 10.92 1.03
C PRO A 7 -16.85 10.17 0.57
N ASN A 8 -16.70 10.00 -0.75
CA ASN A 8 -15.55 9.35 -1.36
C ASN A 8 -14.25 9.84 -0.71
N SER A 9 -13.51 8.92 -0.08
CA SER A 9 -12.25 9.26 0.54
C SER A 9 -11.26 9.71 -0.55
N SER A 10 -10.50 10.78 -0.28
CA SER A 10 -9.49 11.21 -1.25
C SER A 10 -8.47 10.10 -1.45
N LEU A 11 -7.90 9.97 -2.65
CA LEU A 11 -6.85 8.97 -2.94
C LEU A 11 -5.72 9.02 -1.90
N LEU A 12 -5.32 10.23 -1.48
CA LEU A 12 -4.31 10.40 -0.43
C LEU A 12 -4.75 9.80 0.90
N THR A 13 -6.00 10.03 1.32
CA THR A 13 -6.57 9.43 2.53
C THR A 13 -6.57 7.90 2.43
N THR A 14 -6.97 7.34 1.29
CA THR A 14 -6.97 5.90 1.03
C THR A 14 -5.57 5.31 1.11
N LEU A 15 -4.57 5.95 0.48
CA LEU A 15 -3.16 5.52 0.53
C LEU A 15 -2.64 5.54 1.96
N LEU A 16 -2.87 6.63 2.70
CA LEU A 16 -2.45 6.73 4.10
C LEU A 16 -3.13 5.68 4.97
N LYS A 17 -4.45 5.50 4.85
CA LYS A 17 -5.15 4.42 5.54
C LYS A 17 -4.58 3.04 5.17
N GLY A 18 -4.32 2.79 3.90
CA GLY A 18 -3.74 1.52 3.44
C GLY A 18 -2.34 1.25 4.01
N SER A 19 -1.54 2.28 4.23
CA SER A 19 -0.29 2.14 4.99
C SER A 19 -0.55 1.81 6.46
N GLY A 20 -1.57 2.40 7.10
CA GLY A 20 -1.93 2.12 8.50
C GLY A 20 -2.52 0.73 8.72
N GLN A 21 -3.18 0.17 7.70
CA GLN A 21 -3.76 -1.17 7.74
C GLN A 21 -2.73 -2.29 7.88
N VAL A 22 -1.44 -2.02 7.66
CA VAL A 22 -0.37 -3.00 7.96
C VAL A 22 -0.38 -3.43 9.43
N ILE A 23 -0.83 -2.54 10.32
CA ILE A 23 -1.04 -2.80 11.76
C ILE A 23 -2.52 -2.72 12.13
N PHE A 24 -3.42 -2.93 11.16
CA PHE A 24 -4.87 -2.90 11.31
C PHE A 24 -5.43 -1.59 11.89
N CYS A 25 -4.77 -0.46 11.59
CA CYS A 25 -5.21 0.86 12.03
C CYS A 25 -5.84 1.64 10.87
N ASP A 26 -7.17 1.78 10.86
CA ASP A 26 -7.92 2.58 9.88
C ASP A 26 -7.86 4.09 10.18
N HIS A 27 -6.65 4.67 10.21
CA HIS A 27 -6.49 6.10 10.47
C HIS A 27 -5.32 6.69 9.66
N PRO A 28 -5.54 7.78 8.90
CA PRO A 28 -4.54 8.31 7.96
C PRO A 28 -3.28 8.84 8.65
N ILE A 29 -3.39 9.40 9.86
CA ILE A 29 -2.21 9.86 10.62
C ILE A 29 -1.35 8.67 11.03
N THR A 30 -1.97 7.54 11.41
CA THR A 30 -1.24 6.33 11.79
C THR A 30 -0.46 5.78 10.60
N GLY A 31 -1.09 5.76 9.42
CA GLY A 31 -0.40 5.39 8.19
C GLY A 31 0.72 6.34 7.78
N LEU A 32 0.56 7.64 7.98
CA LEU A 32 1.64 8.61 7.76
C LEU A 32 2.83 8.32 8.68
N LEU A 33 2.58 8.08 9.97
CA LEU A 33 3.61 7.71 10.94
C LEU A 33 4.29 6.39 10.56
N PHE A 34 3.53 5.43 10.03
CA PHE A 34 4.09 4.17 9.52
C PHE A 34 5.03 4.38 8.33
N LEU A 35 4.64 5.21 7.35
CA LEU A 35 5.50 5.58 6.22
C LEU A 35 6.78 6.30 6.67
N ILE A 36 6.67 7.21 7.64
CA ILE A 36 7.84 7.88 8.24
C ILE A 36 8.75 6.84 8.92
N GLY A 37 8.18 5.86 9.61
CA GLY A 37 8.92 4.76 10.21
C GLY A 37 9.69 3.93 9.18
N ILE A 38 9.06 3.58 8.05
CA ILE A 38 9.75 2.91 6.93
C ILE A 38 10.85 3.80 6.36
N ALA A 39 10.57 5.07 6.10
CA ALA A 39 11.56 6.01 5.57
C ALA A 39 12.79 6.10 6.48
N TRP A 40 12.57 6.28 7.78
CA TRP A 40 13.61 6.30 8.80
C TRP A 40 14.39 4.98 8.82
N GLY A 41 13.72 3.84 8.94
CA GLY A 41 14.35 2.52 8.96
C GLY A 41 15.18 2.24 7.70
N SER A 42 14.65 2.55 6.52
CA SER A 42 15.34 2.39 5.24
C SER A 42 16.61 3.24 5.14
N ARG A 43 16.57 4.47 5.67
CA ARG A 43 17.72 5.38 5.70
C ARG A 43 18.82 4.89 6.64
N PHE A 44 18.44 4.35 7.80
CA PHE A 44 19.39 3.79 8.78
C PHE A 44 20.01 2.47 8.28
N ALA A 45 19.23 1.64 7.58
CA ALA A 45 19.71 0.42 6.95
C ALA A 45 20.58 0.68 5.69
N GLY A 46 20.69 1.93 5.23
CA GLY A 46 21.44 2.29 4.02
C GLY A 46 20.78 1.82 2.71
N ASN A 47 19.49 1.46 2.75
CA ASN A 47 18.76 0.92 1.60
C ASN A 47 17.45 1.70 1.38
N ILE A 48 17.55 2.85 0.71
CA ILE A 48 16.40 3.72 0.43
C ILE A 48 15.36 3.07 -0.50
N TRP A 49 15.76 2.03 -1.24
CA TRP A 49 14.87 1.33 -2.17
C TRP A 49 13.71 0.63 -1.45
N VAL A 50 13.87 0.26 -0.18
CA VAL A 50 12.79 -0.31 0.64
C VAL A 50 11.65 0.69 0.79
N PHE A 51 11.94 1.96 1.08
CA PHE A 51 10.91 2.99 1.20
C PHE A 51 10.25 3.30 -0.15
N LEU A 52 11.04 3.45 -1.21
CA LEU A 52 10.50 3.70 -2.55
C LEU A 52 9.62 2.52 -3.03
N GLY A 53 10.09 1.30 -2.81
CA GLY A 53 9.35 0.09 -3.11
C GLY A 53 8.05 0.01 -2.34
N ALA A 54 8.07 0.29 -1.03
CA ALA A 54 6.86 0.36 -0.20
C ALA A 54 5.84 1.36 -0.75
N CYS A 55 6.27 2.57 -1.14
CA CYS A 55 5.39 3.57 -1.75
C CYS A 55 4.83 3.12 -3.10
N VAL A 56 5.65 2.53 -3.98
CA VAL A 56 5.20 2.02 -5.29
C VAL A 56 4.22 0.87 -5.09
N GLY A 57 4.51 -0.07 -4.20
CA GLY A 57 3.63 -1.21 -3.93
C GLY A 57 2.28 -0.77 -3.37
N LEU A 58 2.27 0.16 -2.42
CA LEU A 58 1.05 0.79 -1.89
C LEU A 58 0.21 1.43 -3.00
N LEU A 59 0.86 2.20 -3.88
CA LEU A 59 0.18 2.91 -4.96
C LEU A 59 -0.40 1.92 -5.99
N VAL A 60 0.41 0.95 -6.44
CA VAL A 60 0.00 -0.04 -7.44
C VAL A 60 -1.17 -0.88 -6.93
N SER A 61 -1.10 -1.38 -5.70
CA SER A 61 -2.16 -2.23 -5.14
C SER A 61 -3.46 -1.44 -4.94
N THR A 62 -3.35 -0.18 -4.48
CA THR A 62 -4.50 0.74 -4.35
C THR A 62 -5.12 1.07 -5.70
N LEU A 63 -4.32 1.43 -6.71
CA LEU A 63 -4.80 1.73 -8.06
C LEU A 63 -5.40 0.51 -8.74
N THR A 64 -4.87 -0.69 -8.48
CA THR A 64 -5.44 -1.94 -8.97
C THR A 64 -6.86 -2.12 -8.44
N ALA A 65 -7.11 -1.80 -7.17
CA ALA A 65 -8.46 -1.85 -6.60
C ALA A 65 -9.42 -0.82 -7.19
N TYR A 66 -8.93 0.38 -7.54
CA TYR A 66 -9.72 1.36 -8.29
C TYR A 66 -10.04 0.87 -9.70
N TRP A 67 -9.04 0.32 -10.40
CA TRP A 67 -9.19 -0.12 -11.79
C TRP A 67 -10.12 -1.33 -11.95
N LEU A 68 -10.13 -2.23 -10.96
CA LEU A 68 -11.03 -3.39 -10.92
C LEU A 68 -12.38 -3.08 -10.26
N GLU A 69 -12.63 -1.82 -9.89
CA GLU A 69 -13.88 -1.39 -9.23
C GLU A 69 -14.25 -2.26 -8.00
N LEU A 70 -13.23 -2.63 -7.20
CA LEU A 70 -13.44 -3.41 -5.99
C LEU A 70 -14.26 -2.65 -4.94
N ASP A 71 -14.76 -3.39 -3.95
CA ASP A 71 -15.65 -2.89 -2.90
C ASP A 71 -15.22 -1.52 -2.36
N GLU A 72 -16.14 -0.57 -2.42
CA GLU A 72 -15.86 0.84 -2.17
C GLU A 72 -15.57 1.10 -0.69
N ASP A 73 -16.25 0.40 0.21
CA ASP A 73 -16.07 0.57 1.65
C ASP A 73 -14.71 -0.01 2.09
N ALA A 74 -14.35 -1.20 1.62
CA ALA A 74 -13.04 -1.80 1.82
C ALA A 74 -11.91 -0.95 1.22
N ARG A 75 -12.15 -0.37 0.03
CA ARG A 75 -11.21 0.57 -0.59
C ARG A 75 -11.07 1.85 0.23
N ASN A 76 -12.15 2.46 0.69
CA ASN A 76 -12.12 3.66 1.53
C ASN A 76 -11.48 3.42 2.92
N ALA A 77 -11.52 2.18 3.41
CA ALA A 77 -10.79 1.74 4.61
C ALA A 77 -9.30 1.43 4.34
N GLY A 78 -8.85 1.48 3.08
CA GLY A 78 -7.45 1.23 2.69
C GLY A 78 -7.05 -0.24 2.64
N LEU A 79 -8.00 -1.19 2.71
CA LEU A 79 -7.69 -2.62 2.83
C LEU A 79 -6.92 -3.17 1.63
N TYR A 80 -7.08 -2.61 0.44
CA TYR A 80 -6.34 -3.06 -0.74
C TYR A 80 -4.90 -2.50 -0.85
N GLY A 81 -4.48 -1.65 0.09
CA GLY A 81 -3.16 -1.01 0.11
C GLY A 81 -2.08 -1.80 0.89
N TYR A 82 -2.46 -2.47 1.97
CA TYR A 82 -1.49 -2.95 2.97
C TYR A 82 -0.63 -4.13 2.49
N ASN A 83 -1.17 -5.02 1.66
CA ASN A 83 -0.37 -6.10 1.07
C ASN A 83 0.65 -5.54 0.06
N GLY A 84 0.24 -4.54 -0.71
CA GLY A 84 1.10 -3.87 -1.69
C GLY A 84 2.33 -3.22 -1.06
N ILE A 85 2.14 -2.45 0.02
CA ILE A 85 3.25 -1.81 0.74
C ILE A 85 4.23 -2.83 1.33
N LEU A 86 3.74 -3.98 1.83
CA LEU A 86 4.59 -5.06 2.37
C LEU A 86 5.40 -5.75 1.27
N VAL A 87 4.78 -6.07 0.12
CA VAL A 87 5.50 -6.58 -1.07
C VAL A 87 6.57 -5.59 -1.51
N GLY A 88 6.20 -4.31 -1.56
CA GLY A 88 7.08 -3.22 -1.95
C GLY A 88 8.27 -3.01 -1.01
N ALA A 89 8.09 -3.22 0.29
CA ALA A 89 9.18 -3.16 1.26
C ALA A 89 10.06 -4.43 1.21
N ALA A 90 9.45 -5.60 1.02
CA ALA A 90 10.15 -6.89 1.06
C ALA A 90 11.10 -7.08 -0.13
N LEU A 91 10.66 -6.79 -1.36
CA LEU A 91 11.48 -7.09 -2.55
C LEU A 91 12.84 -6.35 -2.54
N PRO A 92 12.92 -5.03 -2.32
CA PRO A 92 14.21 -4.33 -2.23
C PRO A 92 15.03 -4.68 -0.99
N THR A 93 14.43 -5.32 0.01
CA THR A 93 15.16 -5.82 1.19
C THR A 93 15.99 -7.07 0.85
N PHE A 94 15.45 -7.95 0.00
CA PHE A 94 16.08 -9.25 -0.30
C PHE A 94 16.71 -9.34 -1.70
N LEU A 95 16.35 -8.45 -2.61
CA LEU A 95 16.78 -8.47 -4.00
C LEU A 95 17.47 -7.16 -4.39
N HIS A 96 18.38 -7.23 -5.36
CA HIS A 96 19.03 -6.05 -5.91
C HIS A 96 18.06 -5.20 -6.74
N PRO A 97 18.11 -3.86 -6.61
CA PRO A 97 17.18 -2.91 -7.25
C PRO A 97 17.47 -2.73 -8.76
N GLU A 98 17.29 -3.81 -9.52
CA GLU A 98 17.31 -3.81 -10.99
C GLU A 98 15.90 -3.63 -11.56
N TRP A 99 15.78 -3.33 -12.86
CA TRP A 99 14.48 -3.17 -13.54
C TRP A 99 13.54 -4.38 -13.36
N ARG A 100 14.10 -5.60 -13.28
CA ARG A 100 13.35 -6.85 -13.05
C ARG A 100 12.65 -6.86 -11.69
N LEU A 101 13.28 -6.29 -10.66
CA LEU A 101 12.69 -6.15 -9.33
C LEU A 101 11.45 -5.27 -9.39
N TRP A 102 11.54 -4.12 -10.07
CA TRP A 102 10.43 -3.19 -10.18
C TRP A 102 9.24 -3.77 -10.96
N LEU A 103 9.51 -4.52 -12.02
CA LEU A 103 8.45 -5.26 -12.72
C LEU A 103 7.79 -6.31 -11.82
N LEU A 104 8.60 -7.10 -11.11
CA LEU A 104 8.07 -8.10 -10.16
C LEU A 104 7.24 -7.42 -9.06
N LEU A 105 7.70 -6.28 -8.55
CA LEU A 105 7.02 -5.49 -7.52
C LEU A 105 5.65 -5.04 -8.03
N VAL A 106 5.57 -4.43 -9.21
CA VAL A 106 4.30 -3.98 -9.78
C VAL A 106 3.33 -5.16 -9.94
N VAL A 107 3.79 -6.26 -10.53
CA VAL A 107 2.95 -7.45 -10.75
C VAL A 107 2.51 -8.07 -9.43
N ALA A 108 3.44 -8.29 -8.48
CA ALA A 108 3.14 -8.90 -7.19
C ALA A 108 2.23 -8.03 -6.33
N SER A 109 2.41 -6.70 -6.34
CA SER A 109 1.52 -5.78 -5.63
C SER A 109 0.10 -5.79 -6.21
N ALA A 110 -0.05 -5.79 -7.54
CA ALA A 110 -1.37 -5.89 -8.18
C ALA A 110 -2.04 -7.25 -7.90
N VAL A 111 -1.29 -8.35 -8.04
CA VAL A 111 -1.77 -9.71 -7.72
C VAL A 111 -2.18 -9.82 -6.26
N SER A 112 -1.45 -9.21 -5.33
CA SER A 112 -1.79 -9.24 -3.91
C SER A 112 -3.16 -8.61 -3.60
N THR A 113 -3.55 -7.58 -4.34
CA THR A 113 -4.88 -6.97 -4.26
C THR A 113 -5.96 -7.91 -4.80
N VAL A 114 -5.71 -8.53 -5.96
CA VAL A 114 -6.65 -9.48 -6.58
C VAL A 114 -6.89 -10.68 -5.67
N LEU A 115 -5.83 -11.24 -5.09
CA LEU A 115 -5.93 -12.38 -4.17
C LEU A 115 -6.65 -12.04 -2.87
N LEU A 116 -6.52 -10.81 -2.37
CA LEU A 116 -7.26 -10.36 -1.19
C LEU A 116 -8.76 -10.21 -1.48
N ALA A 117 -9.11 -9.89 -2.73
CA ALA A 117 -10.48 -9.67 -3.16
C ALA A 117 -11.22 -10.95 -3.60
N ALA A 118 -10.51 -12.07 -3.76
CA ALA A 118 -11.03 -13.36 -4.18
C ALA A 118 -11.54 -14.19 -2.99
#